data_AF-H2XV92-F1
#
_entry.id   AF-H2XV92-F1
#
_cell.length_a   1.000
_cell.length_b   1.000
_cell.length_c   1.000
_cell.angle_alpha   90.00
_cell.angle_beta   90.00
_cell.angle_gamma   90.00
#
_symmetry.space_group_name_H-M   'P 1'
#
loop_
_entity.id
_entity.type
_entity.pdbx_description
1 polymer ?
#
loop_
_entity_poly.entity_id
_entity_poly.type
_entity_poly.pdbx_seq_one_letter_code
_entity_poly.pdbx_strand_id
1 'polypeptide(L)'
;CNSGKLDLIFLIDESTSVLENDFDGIKVWLRNTISSFPIGEEYTQIGLATYSDNPRIIFHLNKYHKLDDIRKAVLEVEHTSGGTATGKAILYLTNNMFTHENGVRPNAKRLVVVLTDGKSQDDVIVPSRIAKESGIVMFAIGVGKVVMGELRAIASDPDRYVYKINDFSALESIRRELSHSIASLESQGKTSTKEQGQAGELQLLEFQKGVQKMMNFLEKLHRTLQIGFKILQVVRKSRN
;
A
#
# COMPACT_ATOMS: atom_id res chain seq x y z
N CYS A 1 13.66 -21.63 7.43
CA CYS A 1 13.53 -20.78 6.23
C CYS A 1 13.68 -19.33 6.68
N ASN A 2 14.69 -18.60 6.20
CA ASN A 2 14.88 -17.20 6.54
C ASN A 2 14.09 -16.36 5.52
N SER A 3 12.79 -16.17 5.79
CA SER A 3 11.90 -15.29 5.02
C SER A 3 12.37 -13.83 5.16
N GLY A 4 12.15 -13.02 4.13
CA GLY A 4 12.45 -11.58 4.21
C GLY A 4 11.56 -10.89 5.24
N LYS A 5 11.91 -9.66 5.64
CA LYS A 5 11.06 -8.83 6.49
C LYS A 5 9.74 -8.50 5.78
N LEU A 6 8.62 -8.57 6.49
CA LEU A 6 7.28 -8.25 5.98
C LEU A 6 6.58 -7.23 6.87
N ASP A 7 6.17 -6.10 6.30
CA ASP A 7 5.28 -5.13 6.92
C ASP A 7 3.87 -5.36 6.36
N LEU A 8 3.01 -5.98 7.17
CA LEU A 8 1.67 -6.42 6.78
C LEU A 8 0.61 -5.64 7.54
N ILE A 9 -0.27 -4.93 6.83
CA ILE A 9 -1.41 -4.24 7.42
C ILE A 9 -2.71 -4.90 6.99
N PHE A 10 -3.61 -5.12 7.94
CA PHE A 10 -5.00 -5.48 7.65
C PHE A 10 -5.86 -4.22 7.67
N LEU A 11 -6.62 -4.00 6.60
CA LEU A 11 -7.60 -2.93 6.48
C LEU A 11 -9.00 -3.54 6.39
N ILE A 12 -9.80 -3.33 7.44
CA ILE A 12 -11.03 -4.09 7.67
C ILE A 12 -12.24 -3.18 7.61
N ASP A 13 -13.17 -3.51 6.73
CA ASP A 13 -14.47 -2.88 6.65
C ASP A 13 -15.28 -3.19 7.92
N GLU A 14 -15.73 -2.14 8.60
CA GLU A 14 -16.57 -2.20 9.79
C GLU A 14 -17.91 -1.46 9.58
N SER A 15 -18.30 -1.27 8.32
CA SER A 15 -19.55 -0.59 7.94
C SER A 15 -20.79 -1.32 8.43
N THR A 16 -21.94 -0.67 8.30
CA THR A 16 -23.23 -1.18 8.79
C THR A 16 -23.68 -2.47 8.06
N SER A 17 -23.15 -2.77 6.87
CA SER A 17 -23.44 -4.04 6.19
C SER A 17 -22.80 -5.25 6.89
N VAL A 18 -21.72 -5.02 7.64
CA VAL A 18 -21.08 -6.02 8.48
C VAL A 18 -21.82 -6.05 9.83
N LEU A 19 -22.51 -7.15 10.13
CA LEU A 19 -23.19 -7.30 11.41
C LEU A 19 -22.19 -7.55 12.55
N GLU A 20 -22.56 -7.23 13.79
CA GLU A 20 -21.68 -7.39 14.96
C GLU A 20 -21.14 -8.84 15.09
N ASN A 21 -21.99 -9.85 14.89
CA ASN A 21 -21.60 -11.26 14.89
C ASN A 21 -20.61 -11.61 13.75
N ASP A 22 -20.78 -10.99 12.58
CA ASP A 22 -19.88 -11.18 11.45
C ASP A 22 -18.51 -10.53 11.72
N PHE A 23 -18.52 -9.36 12.37
CA PHE A 23 -17.32 -8.67 12.80
C PHE A 23 -16.54 -9.47 13.86
N ASP A 24 -17.24 -10.10 14.81
CA ASP A 24 -16.62 -11.06 15.73
C ASP A 24 -15.99 -12.25 14.99
N GLY A 25 -16.64 -12.75 13.94
CA GLY A 25 -16.09 -13.74 13.02
C GLY A 25 -14.80 -13.26 12.34
N ILE A 26 -14.78 -12.01 11.86
CA ILE A 26 -13.58 -11.38 11.27
C ILE A 26 -12.45 -11.29 12.31
N LYS A 27 -12.72 -10.86 13.54
CA LYS A 27 -11.70 -10.79 14.61
C LYS A 27 -11.07 -12.16 14.89
N VAL A 28 -11.89 -13.21 14.96
CA VAL A 28 -11.44 -14.60 15.13
C VAL A 28 -10.59 -15.05 13.94
N TRP A 29 -11.05 -14.77 12.72
CA TRP A 29 -10.32 -15.09 11.50
C TRP A 29 -8.97 -14.36 11.41
N LEU A 30 -8.93 -13.06 11.71
CA LEU A 30 -7.68 -12.27 11.75
C LEU A 30 -6.69 -12.86 12.73
N ARG A 31 -7.12 -13.14 13.96
CA ARG A 31 -6.30 -13.76 15.00
C ARG A 31 -5.68 -15.07 14.51
N ASN A 32 -6.46 -15.93 13.87
CA ASN A 32 -6.00 -17.22 13.34
C ASN A 32 -5.08 -17.03 12.12
N THR A 33 -5.37 -16.06 11.26
CA THR A 33 -4.56 -15.72 10.08
C THR A 33 -3.18 -15.21 10.49
N ILE A 34 -3.13 -14.26 11.43
CA ILE A 34 -1.89 -13.69 11.99
C ILE A 34 -1.01 -14.78 12.62
N SER A 35 -1.63 -15.81 13.21
CA SER A 35 -0.90 -16.95 13.81
C SER A 35 -0.16 -17.82 12.77
N SER A 36 -0.36 -17.58 11.48
CA SER A 36 0.35 -18.26 10.38
C SER A 36 1.69 -17.61 10.05
N PHE A 37 2.00 -16.44 10.62
CA PHE A 37 3.21 -15.68 10.31
C PHE A 37 4.21 -15.68 11.48
N PRO A 38 5.52 -15.76 11.19
CA PRO A 38 6.53 -15.51 12.21
C PRO A 38 6.53 -14.02 12.58
N ILE A 39 6.12 -13.70 13.81
CA ILE A 39 6.06 -12.31 14.29
C ILE A 39 7.40 -11.90 14.90
N GLY A 40 7.89 -10.71 14.52
CA GLY A 40 9.07 -10.11 15.13
C GLY A 40 9.75 -9.05 14.26
N GLU A 41 10.68 -8.31 14.85
CA GLU A 41 11.42 -7.20 14.21
C GLU A 41 12.25 -7.63 12.98
N GLU A 42 12.68 -8.89 12.97
CA GLU A 42 13.41 -9.51 11.85
C GLU A 42 12.51 -10.32 10.91
N TYR A 43 11.21 -10.42 11.22
CA TYR A 43 10.22 -11.20 10.47
C TYR A 43 9.02 -10.32 10.08
N THR A 44 7.80 -10.74 10.43
CA THR A 44 6.57 -10.02 10.13
C THR A 44 6.24 -9.03 11.24
N GLN A 45 5.95 -7.79 10.86
CA GLN A 45 5.30 -6.77 11.68
C GLN A 45 3.86 -6.57 11.19
N ILE A 46 2.92 -6.48 12.12
CA ILE A 46 1.49 -6.38 11.81
C ILE A 46 0.96 -5.01 12.24
N GLY A 47 0.22 -4.37 11.33
CA GLY A 47 -0.65 -3.24 11.64
C GLY A 47 -2.11 -3.61 11.42
N LEU A 48 -3.01 -2.89 12.08
CA LEU A 48 -4.45 -3.05 11.91
C LEU A 48 -5.13 -1.68 11.83
N ALA A 49 -5.95 -1.50 10.82
CA ALA A 49 -6.89 -0.40 10.70
C ALA A 49 -8.27 -0.94 10.33
N THR A 50 -9.29 -0.27 10.85
CA THR A 50 -10.68 -0.49 10.46
C THR A 50 -11.18 0.74 9.70
N TYR A 51 -12.29 0.62 8.98
CA TYR A 51 -12.92 1.77 8.36
C TYR A 51 -14.43 1.59 8.16
N SER A 52 -15.14 2.71 8.28
CA SER A 52 -16.50 2.89 7.79
C SER A 52 -16.55 4.17 6.94
N ASP A 53 -17.13 5.26 7.44
CA ASP A 53 -17.05 6.60 6.83
C ASP A 53 -15.64 7.20 6.93
N ASN A 54 -14.92 6.82 7.98
CA ASN A 54 -13.57 7.27 8.28
C ASN A 54 -12.69 6.06 8.63
N PRO A 55 -11.42 6.06 8.18
CA PRO A 55 -10.45 5.09 8.64
C PRO A 55 -10.07 5.34 10.10
N ARG A 56 -9.89 4.26 10.86
CA ARG A 56 -9.46 4.25 12.25
C ARG A 56 -8.27 3.32 12.40
N ILE A 57 -7.15 3.87 12.85
CA ILE A 57 -5.96 3.06 13.16
C ILE A 57 -6.19 2.41 14.52
N ILE A 58 -6.13 1.07 14.57
CA ILE A 58 -6.17 0.34 15.83
C ILE A 58 -4.75 0.25 16.41
N PHE A 59 -3.77 -0.14 15.58
CA PHE A 59 -2.36 -0.09 15.94
C PHE A 59 -1.44 -0.07 14.72
N HIS A 60 -0.28 0.58 14.87
CA HIS A 60 0.78 0.67 13.86
C HIS A 60 1.71 -0.56 13.86
N LEU A 61 2.55 -0.68 12.84
CA LEU A 61 3.46 -1.83 12.62
C LEU A 61 4.46 -2.03 13.77
N ASN A 62 4.88 -0.94 14.41
CA ASN A 62 5.84 -0.94 15.52
C ASN A 62 5.18 -0.99 16.91
N LYS A 63 3.87 -1.20 17.01
CA LYS A 63 3.18 -1.21 18.31
C LYS A 63 3.40 -2.50 19.10
N TYR A 64 3.32 -3.65 18.43
CA TYR A 64 3.37 -4.96 19.05
C TYR A 64 4.44 -5.83 18.39
N HIS A 65 5.24 -6.52 19.21
CA HIS A 65 6.34 -7.37 18.75
C HIS A 65 6.13 -8.86 19.10
N LYS A 66 5.03 -9.20 19.79
CA LYS A 66 4.69 -10.56 20.21
C LYS A 66 3.35 -10.96 19.65
N LEU A 67 3.27 -12.21 19.17
CA LEU A 67 2.05 -12.78 18.59
C LEU A 67 0.85 -12.69 19.54
N ASP A 68 1.05 -13.01 20.83
CA ASP A 68 -0.06 -13.02 21.80
C ASP A 68 -0.63 -11.63 22.07
N ASP A 69 0.20 -10.59 22.03
CA ASP A 69 -0.25 -9.21 22.25
C ASP A 69 -1.09 -8.73 21.07
N ILE A 70 -0.65 -9.03 19.84
CA ILE A 70 -1.42 -8.73 18.61
C ILE A 70 -2.76 -9.47 18.64
N ARG A 71 -2.76 -10.75 19.00
CA ARG A 71 -3.97 -11.57 19.06
C ARG A 71 -5.00 -11.04 20.06
N LYS A 72 -4.55 -10.54 21.22
CA LYS A 72 -5.43 -9.90 22.20
C LYS A 72 -5.98 -8.58 21.68
N ALA A 73 -5.11 -7.71 21.17
CA ALA A 73 -5.50 -6.41 20.62
C ALA A 73 -6.53 -6.54 19.49
N VAL A 74 -6.41 -7.55 18.62
CA VAL A 74 -7.39 -7.84 17.56
C VAL A 74 -8.78 -8.18 18.12
N LEU A 75 -8.86 -8.93 19.22
CA LEU A 75 -10.14 -9.34 19.81
C LEU A 75 -10.85 -8.21 20.55
N GLU A 76 -10.10 -7.20 21.02
CA GLU A 76 -10.58 -6.02 21.74
C GLU A 76 -11.14 -4.92 20.82
N VAL A 77 -11.05 -5.09 19.49
CA VAL A 77 -11.57 -4.10 18.54
C VAL A 77 -13.10 -4.03 18.61
N GLU A 78 -13.62 -2.83 18.82
CA GLU A 78 -15.05 -2.52 18.85
C GLU A 78 -15.58 -2.22 17.45
N HIS A 79 -16.73 -2.80 17.09
CA HIS A 79 -17.45 -2.51 15.86
C HIS A 79 -18.20 -1.18 15.99
N THR A 80 -17.92 -0.22 15.11
CA THR A 80 -18.55 1.12 15.20
C THR A 80 -19.63 1.40 14.18
N SER A 81 -19.77 0.56 13.14
CA SER A 81 -20.72 0.76 12.04
C SER A 81 -20.51 2.10 11.28
N GLY A 82 -21.27 2.31 10.20
CA GLY A 82 -21.19 3.52 9.36
C GLY A 82 -21.25 3.22 7.87
N GLY A 83 -20.84 4.19 7.05
CA GLY A 83 -20.69 4.04 5.60
C GLY A 83 -19.50 3.16 5.19
N THR A 84 -19.17 3.14 3.90
CA THR A 84 -18.13 2.26 3.32
C THR A 84 -17.20 3.06 2.41
N ALA A 85 -16.29 3.84 3.01
CA ALA A 85 -15.34 4.72 2.31
C ALA A 85 -13.98 4.04 2.08
N THR A 86 -13.97 2.96 1.29
CA THR A 86 -12.79 2.13 1.01
C THR A 86 -11.64 2.91 0.36
N GLY A 87 -11.93 3.80 -0.59
CA GLY A 87 -10.91 4.58 -1.30
C GLY A 87 -10.14 5.49 -0.35
N LYS A 88 -10.87 6.25 0.45
CA LYS A 88 -10.36 7.11 1.52
C LYS A 88 -9.55 6.32 2.54
N ALA A 89 -10.01 5.13 2.92
CA ALA A 89 -9.31 4.27 3.87
C ALA A 89 -7.95 3.79 3.31
N ILE A 90 -7.90 3.38 2.05
CA ILE A 90 -6.67 2.97 1.36
C ILE A 90 -5.68 4.14 1.28
N LEU A 91 -6.14 5.33 0.89
CA LEU A 91 -5.29 6.51 0.79
C LEU A 91 -4.74 6.93 2.16
N TYR A 92 -5.60 6.93 3.18
CA TYR A 92 -5.20 7.27 4.54
C TYR A 92 -4.14 6.30 5.09
N LEU A 93 -4.34 5.00 4.93
CA LEU A 93 -3.38 3.98 5.35
C LEU A 93 -2.04 4.12 4.61
N THR A 94 -2.08 4.40 3.30
CA THR A 94 -0.88 4.65 2.49
C THR A 94 -0.07 5.82 3.04
N ASN A 95 -0.73 6.92 3.40
CA ASN A 95 -0.07 8.13 3.87
C ASN A 95 0.33 8.11 5.35
N ASN A 96 -0.38 7.33 6.18
CA ASN A 96 -0.25 7.43 7.63
C ASN A 96 0.27 6.15 8.31
N MET A 97 0.13 4.96 7.71
CA MET A 97 0.65 3.74 8.32
C MET A 97 1.90 3.22 7.63
N PHE A 98 2.03 3.43 6.32
CA PHE A 98 3.24 3.08 5.58
C PHE A 98 4.34 4.15 5.68
N THR A 99 4.65 4.59 6.90
CA THR A 99 5.69 5.60 7.19
C THR A 99 6.79 5.00 8.08
N HIS A 100 7.99 5.57 8.00
CA HIS A 100 9.11 5.14 8.85
C HIS A 100 8.81 5.33 10.35
N GLU A 101 8.15 6.43 10.71
CA GLU A 101 7.74 6.73 12.09
C GLU A 101 6.77 5.69 12.65
N ASN A 102 5.94 5.10 11.77
CA ASN A 102 4.94 4.09 12.14
C ASN A 102 5.39 2.65 11.88
N GLY A 103 6.71 2.45 11.74
CA GLY A 103 7.34 1.13 11.79
C GLY A 103 7.67 0.51 10.44
N VAL A 104 7.52 1.22 9.32
CA VAL A 104 7.96 0.69 8.02
C VAL A 104 9.46 0.51 7.97
N ARG A 105 9.90 -0.66 7.50
CA ARG A 105 11.31 -1.02 7.39
C ARG A 105 11.78 -0.92 5.92
N PRO A 106 12.93 -0.28 5.64
CA PRO A 106 13.42 -0.08 4.27
C PRO A 106 13.58 -1.36 3.42
N ASN A 107 13.93 -2.48 4.06
CA ASN A 107 14.17 -3.76 3.39
C ASN A 107 13.01 -4.76 3.57
N ALA A 108 11.87 -4.30 4.08
CA ALA A 108 10.68 -5.13 4.23
C ALA A 108 9.77 -5.00 3.01
N LYS A 109 9.13 -6.10 2.62
CA LYS A 109 7.99 -6.03 1.70
C LYS A 109 6.83 -5.37 2.40
N ARG A 110 6.10 -4.51 1.70
CA ARG A 110 4.93 -3.80 2.23
C ARG A 110 3.69 -4.41 1.62
N LEU A 111 2.77 -4.86 2.47
CA LEU A 111 1.55 -5.54 2.04
C LEU A 111 0.35 -5.03 2.82
N VAL A 112 -0.77 -4.86 2.12
CA VAL A 112 -2.07 -4.62 2.75
C VAL A 112 -3.07 -5.67 2.29
N VAL A 113 -3.82 -6.22 3.23
CA VAL A 113 -5.00 -7.05 2.97
C VAL A 113 -6.23 -6.20 3.26
N VAL A 114 -6.99 -5.88 2.23
CA VAL A 114 -8.26 -5.16 2.34
C VAL A 114 -9.39 -6.18 2.40
N LEU A 115 -10.20 -6.14 3.46
CA LEU A 115 -11.42 -6.94 3.59
C LEU A 115 -12.63 -5.99 3.50
N THR A 116 -13.57 -6.29 2.62
CA THR A 116 -14.83 -5.54 2.44
C THR A 116 -15.99 -6.47 2.09
N ASP A 117 -17.22 -6.09 2.42
CA ASP A 117 -18.43 -6.87 2.15
C ASP A 117 -19.39 -6.21 1.15
N GLY A 118 -19.00 -5.04 0.62
CA GLY A 118 -19.92 -4.17 -0.10
C GLY A 118 -19.30 -3.43 -1.27
N LYS A 119 -20.16 -2.60 -1.89
CA LYS A 119 -19.74 -1.60 -2.86
C LYS A 119 -19.23 -0.37 -2.10
N SER A 120 -18.07 0.13 -2.50
CA SER A 120 -17.55 1.37 -1.95
C SER A 120 -18.44 2.58 -2.30
N GLN A 121 -18.52 3.53 -1.37
CA GLN A 121 -19.23 4.80 -1.54
C GLN A 121 -18.36 5.89 -2.17
N ASP A 122 -17.06 5.63 -2.34
CA ASP A 122 -16.08 6.52 -2.95
C ASP A 122 -15.22 5.82 -4.01
N ASP A 123 -14.34 6.57 -4.68
CA ASP A 123 -13.46 6.00 -5.71
C ASP A 123 -12.36 5.15 -5.08
N VAL A 124 -12.29 3.88 -5.47
CA VAL A 124 -11.21 2.97 -5.08
C VAL A 124 -10.05 2.96 -6.06
N ILE A 125 -10.25 3.37 -7.32
CA ILE A 125 -9.27 3.16 -8.39
C ILE A 125 -8.03 4.01 -8.17
N VAL A 126 -8.19 5.32 -7.96
CA VAL A 126 -7.06 6.25 -7.80
C VAL A 126 -6.30 5.97 -6.50
N PRO A 127 -6.95 5.81 -5.33
CA PRO A 127 -6.26 5.44 -4.08
C PRO A 127 -5.48 4.13 -4.19
N SER A 128 -6.07 3.08 -4.77
CA SER A 128 -5.36 1.81 -4.95
C SER A 128 -4.18 1.94 -5.89
N ARG A 129 -4.30 2.73 -6.97
CA ARG A 129 -3.14 3.01 -7.85
C ARG A 129 -2.00 3.68 -7.08
N ILE A 130 -2.29 4.72 -6.29
CA ILE A 130 -1.28 5.44 -5.50
C ILE A 130 -0.57 4.49 -4.52
N ALA A 131 -1.33 3.63 -3.83
CA ALA A 131 -0.75 2.64 -2.92
C ALA A 131 0.20 1.66 -3.66
N LYS A 132 -0.23 1.14 -4.82
CA LYS A 132 0.56 0.22 -5.64
C LYS A 132 1.83 0.87 -6.20
N GLU A 133 1.73 2.09 -6.71
CA GLU A 133 2.87 2.88 -7.19
C GLU A 133 3.86 3.22 -6.07
N SER A 134 3.37 3.26 -4.81
CA SER A 134 4.20 3.42 -3.60
C SER A 134 4.88 2.11 -3.13
N GLY A 135 4.80 1.04 -3.94
CA GLY A 135 5.43 -0.25 -3.67
C GLY A 135 4.68 -1.13 -2.66
N ILE A 136 3.41 -0.82 -2.38
CA ILE A 136 2.55 -1.62 -1.50
C ILE A 136 1.86 -2.70 -2.34
N VAL A 137 2.03 -3.96 -1.96
CA VAL A 137 1.28 -5.07 -2.55
C VAL A 137 -0.10 -5.15 -1.89
N MET A 138 -1.16 -5.18 -2.69
CA MET A 138 -2.53 -5.15 -2.22
C MET A 138 -3.24 -6.46 -2.51
N PHE A 139 -3.86 -7.01 -1.47
CA PHE A 139 -4.79 -8.14 -1.52
C PHE A 139 -6.19 -7.61 -1.25
N ALA A 140 -7.18 -8.15 -1.96
CA ALA A 140 -8.58 -7.78 -1.80
C ALA A 140 -9.42 -9.02 -1.47
N ILE A 141 -10.10 -8.99 -0.34
CA ILE A 141 -11.05 -10.00 0.10
C ILE A 141 -12.44 -9.37 0.07
N GLY A 142 -13.31 -9.91 -0.77
CA GLY A 142 -14.71 -9.52 -0.87
C GLY A 142 -15.62 -10.58 -0.27
N VAL A 143 -16.50 -10.17 0.63
CA VAL A 143 -17.53 -11.03 1.22
C VAL A 143 -18.90 -10.70 0.63
N GLY A 144 -19.67 -11.70 0.22
CA GLY A 144 -21.04 -11.52 -0.24
C GLY A 144 -21.17 -10.75 -1.56
N LYS A 145 -21.98 -9.68 -1.56
CA LYS A 145 -22.40 -8.95 -2.77
C LYS A 145 -21.46 -7.79 -3.12
N VAL A 146 -20.20 -8.14 -3.28
CA VAL A 146 -19.12 -7.23 -3.72
C VAL A 146 -19.14 -6.95 -5.22
N VAL A 147 -18.70 -5.75 -5.61
CA VAL A 147 -18.47 -5.39 -7.02
C VAL A 147 -17.09 -5.89 -7.44
N MET A 148 -17.05 -6.92 -8.29
CA MET A 148 -15.77 -7.52 -8.74
C MET A 148 -14.81 -6.53 -9.40
N GLY A 149 -15.33 -5.51 -10.08
CA GLY A 149 -14.51 -4.44 -10.65
C GLY A 149 -13.73 -3.66 -9.59
N GLU A 150 -14.34 -3.39 -8.44
CA GLU A 150 -13.70 -2.68 -7.32
C GLU A 150 -12.61 -3.55 -6.67
N LEU A 151 -12.89 -4.83 -6.41
CA LEU A 151 -11.88 -5.75 -5.87
C LEU A 151 -10.67 -5.91 -6.79
N ARG A 152 -10.91 -6.04 -8.11
CA ARG A 152 -9.84 -6.13 -9.10
C ARG A 152 -9.06 -4.81 -9.21
N ALA A 153 -9.70 -3.67 -8.98
CA ALA A 153 -9.02 -2.37 -8.93
C ALA A 153 -8.13 -2.24 -7.68
N ILE A 154 -8.57 -2.78 -6.55
CA ILE A 154 -7.83 -2.78 -5.29
C ILE A 154 -6.59 -3.67 -5.38
N ALA A 155 -6.75 -4.92 -5.80
CA ALA A 155 -5.66 -5.89 -5.83
C ALA A 155 -4.49 -5.48 -6.75
N SER A 156 -3.25 -5.81 -6.36
CA SER A 156 -2.07 -5.61 -7.21
C SER A 156 -2.00 -6.61 -8.35
N ASP A 157 -2.49 -7.83 -8.12
CA ASP A 157 -2.64 -8.87 -9.13
C ASP A 157 -4.08 -9.40 -9.06
N PRO A 158 -4.96 -8.96 -9.97
CA PRO A 158 -6.38 -9.32 -9.93
C PRO A 158 -6.68 -10.81 -10.07
N ASP A 159 -5.74 -11.61 -10.56
CA ASP A 159 -5.95 -13.04 -10.80
C ASP A 159 -5.38 -13.90 -9.67
N ARG A 160 -4.47 -13.35 -8.84
CA ARG A 160 -3.86 -14.05 -7.70
C ARG A 160 -4.23 -13.50 -6.33
N TYR A 161 -4.55 -12.22 -6.23
CA TYR A 161 -4.71 -11.50 -4.94
C TYR A 161 -6.14 -11.03 -4.68
N VAL A 162 -7.11 -11.54 -5.45
CA VAL A 162 -8.54 -11.32 -5.23
C VAL A 162 -9.17 -12.60 -4.69
N TYR A 163 -9.79 -12.51 -3.52
CA TYR A 163 -10.52 -13.60 -2.88
C TYR A 163 -11.97 -13.16 -2.76
N LYS A 164 -12.89 -13.90 -3.37
CA LYS A 164 -14.33 -13.67 -3.21
C LYS A 164 -14.94 -14.85 -2.48
N ILE A 165 -15.62 -14.57 -1.37
CA ILE A 165 -16.37 -15.56 -0.61
C ILE A 165 -17.83 -15.12 -0.50
N ASN A 166 -18.73 -16.08 -0.26
CA ASN A 166 -20.17 -15.80 -0.24
C ASN A 166 -20.64 -15.19 1.09
N ASP A 167 -19.98 -15.54 2.19
CA ASP A 167 -20.35 -15.14 3.55
C ASP A 167 -19.12 -15.19 4.47
N PHE A 168 -19.24 -14.59 5.66
CA PHE A 168 -18.14 -14.51 6.63
C PHE A 168 -17.75 -15.87 7.21
N SER A 169 -18.64 -16.87 7.22
CA SER A 169 -18.32 -18.21 7.70
C SER A 169 -17.30 -18.92 6.79
N ALA A 170 -17.24 -18.53 5.52
CA ALA A 170 -16.26 -19.04 4.56
C ALA A 170 -14.85 -18.42 4.70
N LEU A 171 -14.63 -17.41 5.56
CA LEU A 171 -13.32 -16.77 5.74
C LEU A 171 -12.21 -17.78 6.09
N GLU A 172 -12.51 -18.77 6.94
CA GLU A 172 -11.53 -19.78 7.33
C GLU A 172 -11.08 -20.65 6.14
N SER A 173 -11.93 -20.83 5.13
CA SER A 173 -11.60 -21.64 3.94
C SER A 173 -10.47 -21.03 3.11
N ILE A 174 -10.39 -19.70 3.03
CA ILE A 174 -9.37 -18.99 2.26
C ILE A 174 -8.10 -18.69 3.08
N ARG A 175 -8.15 -18.86 4.41
CA ARG A 175 -7.03 -18.49 5.29
C ARG A 175 -5.72 -19.14 4.87
N ARG A 176 -5.74 -20.44 4.61
CA ARG A 176 -4.53 -21.19 4.26
C ARG A 176 -3.93 -20.68 2.96
N GLU A 177 -4.77 -20.48 1.95
CA GLU A 177 -4.35 -20.00 0.64
C GLU A 177 -3.78 -18.58 0.73
N LEU A 178 -4.48 -17.67 1.42
CA LEU A 178 -4.03 -16.31 1.67
C LEU A 178 -2.66 -16.28 2.35
N SER A 179 -2.50 -17.02 3.46
CA SER A 179 -1.22 -17.07 4.19
C SER A 179 -0.08 -17.63 3.34
N HIS A 180 -0.35 -18.65 2.51
CA HIS A 180 0.65 -19.19 1.58
C HIS A 180 1.01 -18.18 0.48
N SER A 181 0.03 -17.49 -0.09
CA SER A 181 0.26 -16.46 -1.10
C SER A 181 1.12 -15.32 -0.55
N ILE A 182 0.81 -14.83 0.66
CA ILE A 182 1.61 -13.80 1.35
C ILE A 182 3.04 -14.31 1.63
N ALA A 183 3.20 -15.52 2.18
CA ALA A 183 4.52 -16.09 2.45
C ALA A 183 5.35 -16.30 1.17
N SER A 184 4.71 -16.66 0.06
CA SER A 184 5.40 -16.83 -1.23
C SER A 184 6.01 -15.51 -1.71
N LEU A 185 5.33 -14.38 -1.46
CA LEU A 185 5.86 -13.06 -1.78
C LEU A 185 7.11 -12.76 -0.96
N GLU A 186 7.19 -13.11 0.32
CA GLU A 186 8.38 -12.89 1.15
C GLU A 186 9.64 -13.53 0.53
N SER A 187 9.49 -14.69 -0.13
CA SER A 187 10.60 -15.45 -0.70
C SER A 187 11.13 -14.92 -2.05
N GLN A 188 10.27 -14.28 -2.85
CA GLN A 188 10.61 -13.83 -4.21
C GLN A 188 11.49 -12.56 -4.25
N GLY A 189 11.73 -11.91 -3.11
CA GLY A 189 12.58 -10.70 -3.02
C GLY A 189 14.09 -10.95 -3.11
N LYS A 190 14.55 -12.21 -3.14
CA LYS A 190 15.98 -12.56 -3.12
C LYS A 190 16.59 -12.86 -4.50
N THR A 191 15.79 -13.10 -5.54
CA THR A 191 16.28 -13.50 -6.86
C THR A 191 16.40 -12.34 -7.87
N SER A 192 15.66 -11.24 -7.70
CA SER A 192 15.65 -10.13 -8.66
C SER A 192 16.76 -9.08 -8.48
N THR A 193 17.54 -9.15 -7.40
CA THR A 193 18.54 -8.12 -7.05
C THR A 193 19.80 -8.14 -7.93
N LYS A 194 20.03 -9.16 -8.76
CA LYS A 194 21.17 -9.19 -9.68
C LYS A 194 20.88 -8.58 -11.05
N GLU A 195 19.63 -8.58 -11.53
CA GLU A 195 19.30 -8.07 -12.87
C GLU A 195 18.64 -6.68 -12.84
N GLN A 196 17.89 -6.35 -11.79
CA GLN A 196 17.28 -5.01 -11.66
C GLN A 196 18.28 -3.91 -11.27
N GLY A 197 19.43 -4.27 -10.69
CA GLY A 197 20.49 -3.31 -10.36
C GLY A 197 21.06 -2.63 -11.60
N GLN A 198 21.30 -3.38 -12.68
CA GLN A 198 21.87 -2.83 -13.91
C GLN A 198 20.86 -2.02 -14.74
N ALA A 199 19.59 -2.46 -14.80
CA ALA A 199 18.56 -1.73 -15.54
C ALA A 199 18.17 -0.42 -14.84
N GLY A 200 18.02 -0.44 -13.50
CA GLY A 200 17.74 0.76 -12.72
C GLY A 200 18.88 1.78 -12.75
N GLU A 201 20.13 1.31 -12.72
CA GLU A 201 21.31 2.17 -12.84
C GLU A 201 21.43 2.78 -14.25
N LEU A 202 21.12 2.02 -15.31
CA LEU A 202 21.04 2.57 -16.68
C LEU A 202 19.94 3.64 -16.81
N GLN A 203 18.76 3.38 -16.26
CA GLN A 203 17.61 4.29 -16.36
C GLN A 203 17.84 5.59 -15.55
N LEU A 204 18.51 5.48 -14.40
CA LEU A 204 18.95 6.65 -13.63
C LEU A 204 20.02 7.45 -14.39
N LEU A 205 20.97 6.78 -15.05
CA LEU A 205 22.01 7.43 -15.85
C LEU A 205 21.42 8.15 -17.08
N GLU A 206 20.43 7.55 -17.74
CA GLU A 206 19.72 8.19 -18.86
C GLU A 206 18.90 9.40 -18.41
N PHE A 207 18.22 9.30 -17.27
CA PHE A 207 17.51 10.43 -16.67
C PHE A 207 18.49 11.57 -16.33
N GLN A 208 19.63 11.26 -15.69
CA GLN A 208 20.68 12.24 -15.38
C GLN A 208 21.25 12.90 -16.63
N LYS A 209 21.49 12.14 -17.71
CA LYS A 209 21.92 12.69 -19.01
C LYS A 209 20.86 13.64 -19.60
N GLY A 210 19.58 13.30 -19.47
CA GLY A 210 18.46 14.15 -19.88
C GLY A 210 18.42 15.48 -19.12
N VAL A 211 18.55 15.42 -17.79
CA VAL A 211 18.65 16.61 -16.93
C VAL A 211 19.88 17.46 -17.30
N GLN A 212 21.04 16.85 -17.52
CA GLN A 212 22.25 17.59 -17.91
C GLN A 212 22.09 18.28 -19.27
N LYS A 213 21.45 17.62 -20.24
CA LYS A 213 21.18 18.20 -21.55
C LYS A 213 20.22 19.40 -21.46
N MET A 214 19.21 19.31 -20.59
CA MET A 214 18.30 20.42 -20.28
C MET A 214 19.06 21.60 -19.67
N MET A 215 19.92 21.36 -18.68
CA MET A 215 20.71 22.41 -18.03
C MET A 215 21.63 23.13 -19.02
N ASN A 216 22.32 22.37 -19.89
CA ASN A 216 23.17 22.95 -20.94
C ASN A 216 22.37 23.80 -21.95
N PHE A 217 21.11 23.44 -22.23
CA PHE A 217 20.23 24.22 -23.08
C PHE A 217 19.82 25.54 -22.41
N LEU A 218 19.47 25.51 -21.12
CA LEU A 218 19.13 26.70 -20.33
C LEU A 218 20.31 27.67 -20.24
N GLU A 219 21.53 27.17 -20.06
CA GLU A 219 22.74 28.02 -20.07
C GLU A 219 22.96 28.70 -21.43
N LYS A 220 22.75 27.98 -22.54
CA LYS A 220 22.83 28.56 -23.89
C LYS A 220 21.77 29.64 -24.10
N LEU A 221 20.53 29.39 -23.71
CA LEU A 221 19.45 30.38 -23.75
C LEU A 221 19.81 31.64 -22.96
N HIS A 222 20.31 31.47 -21.75
CA HIS A 222 20.75 32.59 -20.91
C HIS A 222 21.84 33.42 -21.61
N ARG A 223 22.86 32.79 -22.20
CA ARG A 223 23.92 33.50 -22.94
C ARG A 223 23.37 34.24 -24.16
N THR A 224 22.47 33.63 -24.93
CA THR A 224 21.85 34.28 -26.10
C THR A 224 21.03 35.51 -25.69
N LEU A 225 20.27 35.42 -24.60
CA LEU A 225 19.51 36.55 -24.07
C LEU A 225 20.42 37.69 -23.61
N GLN A 226 21.53 37.38 -22.94
CA GLN A 226 22.54 38.37 -22.52
C GLN A 226 23.18 39.09 -23.73
N ILE A 227 23.47 38.35 -24.81
CA ILE A 227 23.99 38.94 -26.06
C ILE A 227 22.93 39.84 -26.70
N GLY A 228 21.68 39.38 -26.79
CA GLY A 228 20.57 40.17 -27.33
C GLY A 228 20.36 41.47 -26.56
N PHE A 229 20.45 41.44 -25.23
CA PHE A 229 20.35 42.62 -24.38
C PHE A 229 21.49 43.62 -24.62
N LYS A 230 22.74 43.14 -24.76
CA LYS A 230 23.89 43.99 -25.11
C LYS A 230 23.72 44.66 -26.49
N ILE A 231 23.25 43.92 -27.48
CA ILE A 231 22.98 44.47 -28.82
C ILE A 231 21.91 45.57 -28.75
N LEU A 232 20.82 45.32 -28.00
CA LEU A 232 19.75 46.31 -27.82
C LEU A 232 20.25 47.62 -27.18
N GLN A 233 21.12 47.50 -26.16
CA GLN A 233 21.74 48.66 -25.53
C GLN A 233 22.63 49.46 -26.49
N VAL A 234 23.40 48.79 -27.35
CA VAL A 234 24.23 49.45 -28.38
C VAL A 234 23.38 50.16 -29.42
N VAL A 235 22.34 49.51 -29.94
CA VAL A 235 21.41 50.13 -30.92
C VAL A 235 20.74 51.37 -30.33
N ARG A 236 20.28 51.29 -29.08
CA ARG A 236 19.63 52.42 -28.38
C ARG A 236 20.59 53.59 -28.15
N LYS A 237 21.89 53.33 -27.96
CA LYS A 237 22.92 54.36 -27.78
C LYS A 237 23.35 55.04 -29.08
N SER A 238 23.12 54.40 -30.25
CA SER A 238 23.42 54.99 -31.57
C SER A 238 22.29 55.83 -32.17
N ARG A 239 21.10 55.82 -31.54
CA ARG A 239 19.91 56.57 -31.98
C ARG A 239 19.67 57.87 -31.18
N ASN A 240 20.53 58.18 -30.21
CA ASN A 240 20.60 59.46 -29.49
C ASN A 240 21.91 60.15 -29.85
#